data_AF-A0A4D6X868-F1
#
_entry.id   AF-A0A4D6X868-F1
#
_cell.length_a   1.000
_cell.length_b   1.000
_cell.length_c   1.000
_cell.angle_alpha   90.00
_cell.angle_beta   90.00
_cell.angle_gamma   90.00
#
_symmetry.space_group_name_H-M   'P 1'
#
loop_
_entity.id
_entity.type
_entity.pdbx_description
1 polymer ?
#
loop_
_entity_poly.entity_id
_entity_poly.type
_entity_poly.pdbx_seq_one_letter_code
_entity_poly.pdbx_strand_id
1 'polypeptide(L)'
;MDVRYLAATLLVIVPPIVTADPLTTALDPLATVERVNRNYNTVDNQCREPDTGAPRGHYYCSGVTLRMVDDGPFNPWDYSDYAQRTGATSFSWIRKDLSTNRLIRPAGFILRTPMDARALNLPVMETGFVCLYTFDGFTGPERKWYGCGRYNKPLPDNFQKHSGTTPANRNQHLAYGSCDSMGVDNADQWHRNYRYARTDMNRIQVTQCSWNVEQPSDWNAMIHAHENPRTVARNLLGREVPARDNFARKEALNEMLLRNASDSGDGSARLPYIDAVVWDVNSTYAATVRGAKQKAKPVKGLEPARNFQRKLYAQGYAVPVLRLDFTKPASQRFSYAPEDQVVTLGHPGEPEPSTPGKPAANYIKSAQWVLRLDPGTGRQEWTLSVVPTAAGKASQLSDQQAVYDELVKAHGNDPQWRDHESSTGSMREQLACLVANYPKKDVWNLEPFRPNVGASEAAKAGCNPYVAQSSSLIASSRWSQFRDQDSGELIWGLRVVPSEKGRAASQEALYDELLRLRGKDVEWQEGGEGSMRVQLACLQANYRNKATWNLEPHRPAVSAEQAKAQGCNPT
;
A
#
# COMPACT_ATOMS: atom_id res chain seq x y z
N MET A 1 18.37 -44.68 59.43
CA MET A 1 17.87 -43.29 59.43
C MET A 1 18.66 -42.57 58.35
N ASP A 2 18.08 -42.50 57.15
CA ASP A 2 18.72 -41.95 55.95
C ASP A 2 18.51 -40.45 55.84
N VAL A 3 19.59 -39.71 55.62
CA VAL A 3 19.59 -38.28 55.32
C VAL A 3 19.59 -38.13 53.78
N ARG A 4 18.48 -37.63 53.22
CA ARG A 4 18.35 -37.32 51.79
C ARG A 4 18.62 -35.84 51.55
N TYR A 5 19.62 -35.54 50.73
CA TYR A 5 19.89 -34.22 50.16
C TYR A 5 18.87 -33.88 49.06
N LEU A 6 18.27 -32.69 49.13
CA LEU A 6 17.42 -32.11 48.09
C LEU A 6 18.30 -31.30 47.12
N ALA A 7 18.41 -31.76 45.87
CA ALA A 7 18.99 -31.01 44.77
C ALA A 7 17.93 -30.12 44.12
N ALA A 8 18.13 -28.80 44.15
CA ALA A 8 17.29 -27.85 43.44
C ALA A 8 17.74 -27.75 41.98
N THR A 9 16.89 -28.19 41.05
CA THR A 9 17.12 -28.08 39.61
C THR A 9 16.72 -26.68 39.13
N LEU A 10 17.70 -25.92 38.63
CA LEU A 10 17.48 -24.61 38.01
C LEU A 10 16.86 -24.82 36.62
N LEU A 11 15.58 -24.50 36.45
CA LEU A 11 14.91 -24.53 35.14
C LEU A 11 15.30 -23.26 34.36
N VAL A 12 16.16 -23.41 33.36
CA VAL A 12 16.45 -22.33 32.38
C VAL A 12 15.28 -22.26 31.42
N ILE A 13 14.46 -21.21 31.54
CA ILE A 13 13.41 -20.88 30.57
C ILE A 13 14.11 -20.31 29.34
N VAL A 14 14.31 -21.14 28.32
CA VAL A 14 14.74 -20.71 27.00
C VAL A 14 13.53 -20.06 26.31
N PRO A 15 13.58 -18.78 25.89
CA PRO A 15 12.49 -18.18 25.13
C PRO A 15 12.27 -18.97 23.83
N PRO A 16 11.02 -19.08 23.35
CA PRO A 16 10.74 -19.76 22.09
C PRO A 16 11.53 -19.07 20.98
N ILE A 17 12.32 -19.86 20.26
CA ILE A 17 12.96 -19.45 19.02
C ILE A 17 11.82 -19.15 18.04
N VAL A 18 11.54 -17.87 17.83
CA VAL A 18 10.71 -17.45 16.69
C VAL A 18 11.55 -17.73 15.45
N THR A 19 11.32 -18.89 14.84
CA THR A 19 11.81 -19.15 13.49
C THR A 19 11.15 -18.13 12.58
N ALA A 20 11.93 -17.21 12.00
CA ALA A 20 11.46 -16.42 10.88
C ALA A 20 10.90 -17.40 9.83
N ASP A 21 9.68 -17.15 9.34
CA ASP A 21 9.10 -17.98 8.30
C ASP A 21 10.10 -18.12 7.16
N PRO A 22 10.37 -19.34 6.67
CA PRO A 22 11.30 -19.52 5.57
C PRO A 22 10.78 -18.73 4.38
N LEU A 23 11.65 -17.89 3.79
CA LEU A 23 11.41 -17.29 2.48
C LEU A 23 10.82 -18.36 1.57
N THR A 24 9.69 -18.09 0.92
CA THR A 24 9.21 -18.97 -0.14
C THR A 24 10.36 -19.17 -1.12
N THR A 25 10.67 -20.42 -1.48
CA THR A 25 11.81 -20.73 -2.35
C THR A 25 11.77 -19.82 -3.57
N ALA A 26 12.78 -18.98 -3.71
CA ALA A 26 12.86 -18.02 -4.80
C ALA A 26 12.84 -18.78 -6.13
N LEU A 27 11.97 -18.36 -7.04
CA LEU A 27 11.96 -18.93 -8.40
C LEU A 27 13.21 -18.47 -9.13
N ASP A 28 13.84 -19.38 -9.88
CA ASP A 28 14.96 -19.04 -10.76
C ASP A 28 14.52 -17.90 -11.72
N PRO A 29 15.25 -16.76 -11.74
CA PRO A 29 14.92 -15.63 -12.59
C PRO A 29 14.93 -15.97 -14.08
N LEU A 30 15.88 -16.80 -14.52
CA LEU A 30 16.00 -17.20 -15.93
C LEU A 30 14.83 -18.10 -16.33
N ALA A 31 14.55 -19.15 -15.55
CA ALA A 31 13.36 -19.97 -15.76
C ALA A 31 12.07 -19.13 -15.72
N THR A 32 12.00 -18.08 -14.91
CA THR A 32 10.85 -17.17 -14.86
C THR A 32 10.68 -16.37 -16.15
N VAL A 33 11.76 -15.82 -16.72
CA VAL A 33 11.71 -15.19 -18.05
C VAL A 33 11.26 -16.18 -19.12
N GLU A 34 11.79 -17.41 -19.10
CA GLU A 34 11.43 -18.44 -20.07
C GLU A 34 9.95 -18.79 -19.99
N ARG A 35 9.40 -18.99 -18.79
CA ARG A 35 7.96 -19.23 -18.61
C ARG A 35 7.11 -18.05 -19.09
N VAL A 36 7.45 -16.83 -18.70
CA VAL A 36 6.68 -15.63 -19.07
C VAL A 36 6.71 -15.41 -20.59
N ASN A 37 7.88 -15.55 -21.23
CA ASN A 37 7.98 -15.50 -22.70
C ASN A 37 7.24 -16.65 -23.37
N ARG A 38 7.30 -17.89 -22.84
CA ARG A 38 6.50 -19.01 -23.35
C ARG A 38 5.02 -18.65 -23.30
N ASN A 39 4.50 -18.19 -22.16
CA ASN A 39 3.09 -17.84 -22.01
C ASN A 39 2.68 -16.74 -22.99
N TYR A 40 3.49 -15.69 -23.16
CA TYR A 40 3.24 -14.64 -24.14
C TYR A 40 3.18 -15.17 -25.59
N ASN A 41 4.04 -16.15 -25.93
CA ASN A 41 4.17 -16.67 -27.29
C ASN A 41 3.23 -17.85 -27.62
N THR A 42 2.71 -18.54 -26.61
CA THR A 42 1.77 -19.64 -26.79
C THR A 42 0.40 -19.09 -27.18
N VAL A 43 -0.10 -19.47 -28.36
CA VAL A 43 -1.48 -19.17 -28.79
C VAL A 43 -2.27 -20.46 -28.67
N ASP A 44 -2.61 -20.80 -27.44
CA ASP A 44 -3.51 -21.89 -27.11
C ASP A 44 -4.86 -21.29 -26.68
N ASN A 45 -5.92 -21.70 -27.38
CA ASN A 45 -7.28 -21.24 -27.14
C ASN A 45 -8.15 -22.35 -26.52
N GLN A 46 -7.54 -23.46 -26.11
CA GLN A 46 -8.20 -24.64 -25.57
C GLN A 46 -7.69 -24.98 -24.17
N CYS A 47 -7.50 -23.96 -23.32
CA CYS A 47 -7.12 -24.17 -21.93
C CYS A 47 -8.16 -25.03 -21.19
N ARG A 48 -7.69 -25.99 -20.41
CA ARG A 48 -8.52 -26.92 -19.65
C ARG A 48 -7.94 -27.18 -18.27
N GLU A 49 -8.80 -27.48 -17.32
CA GLU A 49 -8.38 -28.05 -16.05
C GLU A 49 -7.80 -29.46 -16.30
N PRO A 50 -6.61 -29.77 -15.75
CA PRO A 50 -5.90 -31.00 -16.08
C PRO A 50 -6.60 -32.27 -15.57
N ASP A 51 -7.40 -32.15 -14.51
CA ASP A 51 -8.05 -33.27 -13.83
C ASP A 51 -9.49 -33.52 -14.30
N THR A 52 -10.25 -32.47 -14.59
CA THR A 52 -11.65 -32.58 -15.02
C THR A 52 -11.84 -32.44 -16.53
N GLY A 53 -10.86 -31.87 -17.24
CA GLY A 53 -10.98 -31.47 -18.64
C GLY A 53 -11.94 -30.29 -18.89
N ALA A 54 -12.46 -29.68 -17.82
CA ALA A 54 -13.35 -28.52 -17.90
C ALA A 54 -12.65 -27.35 -18.62
N PRO A 55 -13.31 -26.69 -19.59
CA PRO A 55 -12.69 -25.59 -20.31
C PRO A 55 -12.47 -24.39 -19.38
N ARG A 56 -11.38 -23.65 -19.62
CA ARG A 56 -10.99 -22.43 -18.91
C ARG A 56 -10.70 -21.32 -19.92
N GLY A 57 -10.76 -20.07 -19.45
CA GLY A 57 -10.30 -18.92 -20.22
C GLY A 57 -8.82 -19.00 -20.62
N HIS A 58 -8.43 -18.23 -21.64
CA HIS A 58 -7.06 -18.28 -22.20
C HIS A 58 -5.98 -17.99 -21.14
N TYR A 59 -6.27 -17.12 -20.16
CA TYR A 59 -5.40 -16.79 -19.04
C TYR A 59 -4.90 -18.01 -18.24
N TYR A 60 -5.64 -19.13 -18.28
CA TYR A 60 -5.38 -20.30 -17.46
C TYR A 60 -4.09 -21.01 -17.88
N CYS A 61 -3.80 -21.02 -19.18
CA CYS A 61 -2.65 -21.72 -19.77
C CYS A 61 -1.78 -20.85 -20.70
N SER A 62 -2.22 -19.65 -21.09
CA SER A 62 -1.46 -18.78 -21.99
C SER A 62 -1.67 -17.28 -21.74
N GLY A 63 -0.80 -16.48 -22.36
CA GLY A 63 -0.72 -15.04 -22.16
C GLY A 63 -0.21 -14.64 -20.78
N VAL A 64 -0.01 -13.35 -20.58
CA VAL A 64 0.57 -12.76 -19.37
C VAL A 64 -0.45 -11.84 -18.73
N THR A 65 -0.88 -12.18 -17.52
CA THR A 65 -1.77 -11.35 -16.70
C THR A 65 -0.93 -10.41 -15.85
N LEU A 66 -1.16 -9.11 -15.96
CA LEU A 66 -0.33 -8.10 -15.32
C LEU A 66 -1.15 -6.95 -14.75
N ARG A 67 -0.74 -6.43 -13.59
CA ARG A 67 -1.29 -5.23 -12.98
C ARG A 67 -0.21 -4.16 -12.97
N MET A 68 -0.43 -3.11 -13.73
CA MET A 68 0.47 -1.96 -13.77
C MET A 68 -0.09 -0.86 -12.86
N VAL A 69 0.74 -0.30 -12.01
CA VAL A 69 0.34 0.59 -10.91
C VAL A 69 1.40 1.65 -10.67
N ASP A 70 0.99 2.79 -10.10
CA ASP A 70 1.93 3.80 -9.60
C ASP A 70 2.69 3.27 -8.39
N ASP A 71 3.90 3.78 -8.17
CA ASP A 71 4.57 3.62 -6.89
C ASP A 71 4.19 4.76 -5.93
N GLY A 72 4.20 4.47 -4.64
CA GLY A 72 3.75 5.38 -3.60
C GLY A 72 3.72 4.75 -2.20
N PRO A 73 3.05 5.41 -1.24
CA PRO A 73 2.94 4.95 0.16
C PRO A 73 1.88 3.85 0.32
N PHE A 74 1.88 2.88 -0.58
CA PHE A 74 1.02 1.71 -0.61
C PHE A 74 1.79 0.56 -1.28
N ASN A 75 1.37 -0.68 -1.08
CA ASN A 75 1.94 -1.81 -1.79
C ASN A 75 1.29 -1.96 -3.17
N PRO A 76 2.04 -2.41 -4.19
CA PRO A 76 1.49 -2.56 -5.54
C PRO A 76 0.29 -3.52 -5.61
N TRP A 77 0.15 -4.45 -4.66
CA TRP A 77 -0.99 -5.38 -4.56
C TRP A 77 -2.19 -4.84 -3.77
N ASP A 78 -2.05 -3.75 -2.99
CA ASP A 78 -3.14 -3.18 -2.19
C ASP A 78 -4.33 -2.80 -3.08
N TYR A 79 -5.55 -2.86 -2.53
CA TYR A 79 -6.74 -2.40 -3.26
C TYR A 79 -6.99 -0.93 -2.98
N SER A 80 -7.13 -0.12 -4.03
CA SER A 80 -7.58 1.27 -3.88
C SER A 80 -9.00 1.31 -3.31
N ASP A 81 -9.39 2.40 -2.64
CA ASP A 81 -10.78 2.61 -2.18
C ASP A 81 -11.81 2.35 -3.30
N TYR A 82 -11.40 2.65 -4.54
CA TYR A 82 -12.22 2.44 -5.72
C TYR A 82 -12.37 0.96 -6.08
N ALA A 83 -11.29 0.20 -6.05
CA ALA A 83 -11.29 -1.26 -6.24
C ALA A 83 -12.04 -1.98 -5.11
N GLN A 84 -11.90 -1.51 -3.87
CA GLN A 84 -12.64 -2.06 -2.72
C GLN A 84 -14.15 -1.90 -2.89
N ARG A 85 -14.64 -0.70 -3.26
CA ARG A 85 -16.07 -0.49 -3.55
C ARG A 85 -16.58 -1.29 -4.75
N THR A 86 -15.72 -1.55 -5.72
CA THR A 86 -16.05 -2.37 -6.89
C THR A 86 -16.06 -3.86 -6.52
N GLY A 87 -15.30 -4.25 -5.49
CA GLY A 87 -15.03 -5.64 -5.11
C GLY A 87 -14.04 -6.35 -6.04
N ALA A 88 -13.39 -5.61 -6.93
CA ALA A 88 -12.49 -6.14 -7.95
C ALA A 88 -11.42 -5.14 -8.35
N THR A 89 -10.34 -5.69 -8.89
CA THR A 89 -9.16 -4.96 -9.37
C THR A 89 -8.92 -5.26 -10.84
N SER A 90 -8.59 -4.23 -11.59
CA SER A 90 -8.29 -4.30 -13.01
C SER A 90 -6.86 -4.79 -13.27
N PHE A 91 -6.74 -5.67 -14.25
CA PHE A 91 -5.52 -6.21 -14.81
C PHE A 91 -5.57 -6.03 -16.33
N SER A 92 -4.42 -6.09 -16.98
CA SER A 92 -4.34 -6.33 -18.42
C SER A 92 -3.90 -7.77 -18.66
N TRP A 93 -4.29 -8.31 -19.81
CA TRP A 93 -3.77 -9.58 -20.31
C TRP A 93 -3.15 -9.37 -21.68
N ILE A 94 -1.93 -9.85 -21.89
CA ILE A 94 -1.22 -9.69 -23.18
C ILE A 94 -0.74 -11.04 -23.72
N ARG A 95 -0.77 -11.18 -25.04
CA ARG A 95 -0.33 -12.37 -25.78
C ARG A 95 0.13 -11.94 -27.16
N LYS A 96 0.95 -12.75 -27.86
CA LYS A 96 1.58 -12.33 -29.12
C LYS A 96 0.60 -11.98 -30.25
N ASP A 97 -0.62 -12.50 -30.19
CA ASP A 97 -1.73 -12.26 -31.13
C ASP A 97 -2.63 -11.09 -30.71
N LEU A 98 -2.26 -10.37 -29.64
CA LEU A 98 -2.87 -9.11 -29.22
C LEU A 98 -1.83 -8.00 -29.36
N SER A 99 -2.04 -7.05 -30.26
CA SER A 99 -1.02 -6.08 -30.70
C SER A 99 -0.79 -4.90 -29.74
N THR A 100 -1.25 -5.00 -28.49
CA THR A 100 -1.02 -4.01 -27.45
C THR A 100 0.47 -3.68 -27.32
N ASN A 101 0.82 -2.40 -27.41
CA ASN A 101 2.20 -1.91 -27.32
C ASN A 101 2.43 -0.90 -26.19
N ARG A 102 1.42 -0.72 -25.32
CA ARG A 102 1.42 0.23 -24.22
C ARG A 102 0.55 -0.29 -23.09
N LEU A 103 0.97 -0.03 -21.87
CA LEU A 103 0.20 -0.36 -20.67
C LEU A 103 -0.18 0.90 -19.89
N ILE A 104 -1.12 0.76 -18.94
CA ILE A 104 -1.70 1.91 -18.21
C ILE A 104 -0.68 2.64 -17.32
N ARG A 105 0.39 1.95 -16.92
CA ARG A 105 1.52 2.43 -16.10
C ARG A 105 2.83 1.79 -16.57
N PRO A 106 3.99 2.38 -16.24
CA PRO A 106 5.29 1.90 -16.69
C PRO A 106 5.86 0.76 -15.84
N ALA A 107 5.26 0.45 -14.68
CA ALA A 107 5.69 -0.65 -13.80
C ALA A 107 4.50 -1.36 -13.15
N GLY A 108 4.73 -2.59 -12.69
CA GLY A 108 3.70 -3.43 -12.11
C GLY A 108 4.22 -4.80 -11.70
N PHE A 109 3.31 -5.77 -11.62
CA PHE A 109 3.64 -7.17 -11.37
C PHE A 109 2.84 -8.12 -12.26
N ILE A 110 3.38 -9.31 -12.45
CA ILE A 110 2.81 -10.41 -13.23
C ILE A 110 2.22 -11.44 -12.28
N LEU A 111 1.01 -11.90 -12.59
CA LEU A 111 0.43 -13.08 -11.95
C LEU A 111 0.82 -14.33 -12.74
N ARG A 112 1.23 -15.37 -12.01
CA ARG A 112 1.53 -16.68 -12.58
C ARG A 112 0.27 -17.30 -13.16
N THR A 113 0.38 -17.95 -14.31
CA THR A 113 -0.75 -18.73 -14.85
C THR A 113 -1.03 -19.92 -13.93
N PRO A 114 -2.30 -20.33 -13.77
CA PRO A 114 -2.64 -21.53 -13.00
C PRO A 114 -1.89 -22.79 -13.45
N MET A 115 -1.70 -23.00 -14.75
CA MET A 115 -0.93 -24.15 -15.26
C MET A 115 0.55 -24.11 -14.87
N ASP A 116 1.18 -22.94 -14.88
CA ASP A 116 2.57 -22.79 -14.41
C ASP A 116 2.68 -22.98 -12.90
N ALA A 117 1.71 -22.48 -12.13
CA ALA A 117 1.67 -22.70 -10.68
C ALA A 117 1.62 -24.20 -10.36
N ARG A 118 0.81 -24.97 -11.09
CA ARG A 118 0.76 -26.43 -10.98
C ARG A 118 2.09 -27.08 -11.33
N ALA A 119 2.70 -26.70 -12.46
CA ALA A 119 3.97 -27.26 -12.90
C ALA A 119 5.11 -27.00 -11.89
N LEU A 120 5.03 -25.89 -11.15
CA LEU A 120 6.01 -25.52 -10.11
C LEU A 120 5.65 -26.03 -8.70
N ASN A 121 4.54 -26.75 -8.54
CA ASN A 121 3.99 -27.13 -7.22
C ASN A 121 3.80 -25.93 -6.28
N LEU A 122 3.37 -24.79 -6.83
CA LEU A 122 3.05 -23.58 -6.09
C LEU A 122 1.53 -23.39 -5.92
N PRO A 123 1.08 -22.52 -5.00
CA PRO A 123 -0.33 -22.19 -4.84
C PRO A 123 -0.98 -21.82 -6.17
N VAL A 124 -2.07 -22.52 -6.51
CA VAL A 124 -2.77 -22.36 -7.77
C VAL A 124 -3.97 -21.43 -7.59
N MET A 125 -4.04 -20.42 -8.45
CA MET A 125 -5.12 -19.44 -8.40
C MET A 125 -6.32 -19.92 -9.21
N GLU A 126 -7.12 -20.79 -8.59
CA GLU A 126 -8.22 -21.46 -9.29
C GLU A 126 -9.44 -20.59 -9.54
N THR A 127 -9.63 -19.55 -8.73
CA THR A 127 -10.82 -18.69 -8.77
C THR A 127 -10.44 -17.22 -8.69
N GLY A 128 -11.43 -16.34 -8.86
CA GLY A 128 -11.26 -14.90 -8.69
C GLY A 128 -11.16 -14.14 -10.00
N PHE A 129 -11.28 -14.80 -11.16
CA PHE A 129 -11.39 -14.15 -12.45
C PHE A 129 -12.86 -13.91 -12.76
N VAL A 130 -13.23 -12.73 -13.26
CA VAL A 130 -14.66 -12.39 -13.45
C VAL A 130 -15.01 -12.19 -14.92
N CYS A 131 -14.37 -11.21 -15.56
CA CYS A 131 -14.66 -10.83 -16.94
C CYS A 131 -13.47 -10.13 -17.59
N LEU A 132 -13.58 -9.91 -18.90
CA LEU A 132 -12.65 -9.11 -19.67
C LEU A 132 -13.37 -8.15 -20.62
N TYR A 133 -12.78 -7.01 -20.88
CA TYR A 133 -13.24 -6.04 -21.86
C TYR A 133 -12.27 -5.96 -23.03
N THR A 134 -12.81 -5.74 -24.23
CA THR A 134 -11.99 -5.52 -25.43
C THR A 134 -11.04 -4.35 -25.25
N PHE A 135 -11.56 -3.21 -24.77
CA PHE A 135 -10.76 -2.03 -24.41
C PHE A 135 -11.02 -1.65 -22.96
N ASP A 136 -10.32 -0.66 -22.40
CA ASP A 136 -10.64 -0.05 -21.10
C ASP A 136 -12.16 0.12 -20.90
N GLY A 137 -12.72 -0.61 -19.93
CA GLY A 137 -14.14 -0.71 -19.64
C GLY A 137 -14.64 0.38 -18.71
N PHE A 138 -13.77 1.32 -18.29
CA PHE A 138 -14.07 2.37 -17.33
C PHE A 138 -14.72 1.79 -16.06
N THR A 139 -14.13 0.71 -15.56
CA THR A 139 -14.76 -0.14 -14.54
C THR A 139 -14.94 0.59 -13.21
N GLY A 140 -15.93 0.16 -12.44
CA GLY A 140 -16.28 0.75 -11.16
C GLY A 140 -17.57 0.22 -10.55
N PRO A 141 -17.97 0.71 -9.35
CA PRO A 141 -19.13 0.21 -8.61
C PRO A 141 -20.48 0.39 -9.32
N GLU A 142 -20.54 1.30 -10.30
CA GLU A 142 -21.72 1.51 -11.14
C GLU A 142 -21.90 0.43 -12.21
N ARG A 143 -20.85 -0.33 -12.51
CA ARG A 143 -20.94 -1.61 -13.20
C ARG A 143 -21.04 -2.70 -12.14
N LYS A 144 -22.27 -3.19 -11.95
CA LYS A 144 -22.59 -4.25 -10.97
C LYS A 144 -21.76 -5.52 -11.24
N TRP A 145 -21.80 -6.47 -10.31
CA TRP A 145 -21.03 -7.73 -10.40
C TRP A 145 -19.55 -7.48 -10.66
N TYR A 146 -18.86 -6.89 -9.68
CA TYR A 146 -17.39 -6.77 -9.72
C TYR A 146 -16.84 -5.97 -10.92
N GLY A 147 -17.59 -4.97 -11.41
CA GLY A 147 -17.20 -4.17 -12.57
C GLY A 147 -17.59 -4.77 -13.93
N CYS A 148 -18.24 -5.93 -13.95
CA CYS A 148 -18.55 -6.69 -15.18
C CYS A 148 -19.98 -6.46 -15.71
N GLY A 149 -20.81 -5.72 -14.99
CA GLY A 149 -22.14 -5.33 -15.43
C GLY A 149 -22.11 -4.22 -16.49
N ARG A 150 -23.29 -4.00 -17.09
CA ARG A 150 -23.52 -2.84 -17.96
C ARG A 150 -23.42 -1.55 -17.14
N TYR A 151 -22.79 -0.53 -17.71
CA TYR A 151 -22.61 0.77 -17.06
C TYR A 151 -23.95 1.40 -16.65
N ASN A 152 -24.09 1.76 -15.37
CA ASN A 152 -25.29 2.37 -14.79
C ASN A 152 -26.59 1.58 -15.03
N LYS A 153 -26.52 0.24 -15.15
CA LYS A 153 -27.69 -0.63 -15.27
C LYS A 153 -27.71 -1.68 -14.16
N PRO A 154 -28.90 -2.13 -13.71
CA PRO A 154 -29.00 -3.28 -12.83
C PRO A 154 -28.52 -4.55 -13.55
N LEU A 155 -28.19 -5.58 -12.78
CA LEU A 155 -27.99 -6.92 -13.34
C LEU A 155 -29.35 -7.47 -13.78
N PRO A 156 -29.45 -8.05 -14.99
CA PRO A 156 -30.63 -8.79 -15.40
C PRO A 156 -30.92 -9.97 -14.46
N ASP A 157 -32.18 -10.39 -14.38
CA ASP A 157 -32.52 -11.65 -13.71
C ASP A 157 -31.83 -12.82 -14.41
N ASN A 158 -31.28 -13.75 -13.63
CA ASN A 158 -30.53 -14.90 -14.14
C ASN A 158 -29.36 -14.51 -15.07
N PHE A 159 -28.68 -13.40 -14.81
CA PHE A 159 -27.59 -12.89 -15.65
C PHE A 159 -26.45 -13.91 -15.92
N GLN A 160 -26.22 -14.88 -15.01
CA GLN A 160 -25.22 -15.95 -15.19
C GLN A 160 -25.73 -17.19 -15.93
N LYS A 161 -26.96 -17.17 -16.48
CA LYS A 161 -27.58 -18.35 -17.13
C LYS A 161 -26.69 -18.99 -18.20
N HIS A 162 -25.92 -18.18 -18.92
CA HIS A 162 -25.05 -18.63 -20.01
C HIS A 162 -23.56 -18.67 -19.62
N SER A 163 -23.25 -18.40 -18.35
CA SER A 163 -21.87 -18.24 -17.91
C SER A 163 -21.19 -19.55 -17.51
N GLY A 164 -21.96 -20.63 -17.34
CA GLY A 164 -21.43 -21.95 -16.97
C GLY A 164 -20.69 -22.63 -18.12
N THR A 165 -19.75 -23.51 -17.75
CA THR A 165 -19.03 -24.37 -18.69
C THR A 165 -19.51 -25.82 -18.58
N THR A 166 -19.20 -26.65 -19.59
CA THR A 166 -19.45 -28.10 -19.52
C THR A 166 -18.20 -28.87 -19.97
N PRO A 167 -17.60 -29.69 -19.09
CA PRO A 167 -17.86 -29.81 -17.65
C PRO A 167 -17.73 -28.48 -16.88
N ALA A 168 -18.36 -28.41 -15.71
CA ALA A 168 -18.26 -27.25 -14.83
C ALA A 168 -16.82 -27.04 -14.37
N ASN A 169 -16.31 -25.82 -14.52
CA ASN A 169 -14.97 -25.45 -14.04
C ASN A 169 -15.02 -24.78 -12.67
N ARG A 170 -13.87 -24.66 -12.00
CA ARG A 170 -13.74 -24.15 -10.63
C ARG A 170 -14.12 -22.68 -10.46
N ASN A 171 -14.10 -21.87 -11.52
CA ASN A 171 -14.34 -20.43 -11.46
C ASN A 171 -15.70 -20.00 -12.03
N GLN A 172 -16.48 -20.92 -12.62
CA GLN A 172 -17.71 -20.62 -13.36
C GLN A 172 -18.76 -19.82 -12.56
N HIS A 173 -18.82 -20.01 -11.24
CA HIS A 173 -19.81 -19.35 -10.38
C HIS A 173 -19.55 -17.86 -10.21
N LEU A 174 -18.31 -17.43 -10.41
CA LEU A 174 -17.92 -16.03 -10.35
C LEU A 174 -17.94 -15.38 -11.73
N ALA A 175 -17.55 -16.14 -12.75
CA ALA A 175 -17.40 -15.67 -14.12
C ALA A 175 -18.72 -15.14 -14.69
N TYR A 176 -18.66 -13.97 -15.32
CA TYR A 176 -19.81 -13.34 -15.96
C TYR A 176 -19.39 -12.22 -16.90
N GLY A 177 -19.87 -12.24 -18.14
CA GLY A 177 -19.77 -11.13 -19.08
C GLY A 177 -21.15 -10.54 -19.38
N SER A 178 -21.25 -9.21 -19.41
CA SER A 178 -22.49 -8.54 -19.84
C SER A 178 -22.83 -8.72 -21.33
N CYS A 179 -21.88 -9.23 -22.13
CA CYS A 179 -22.11 -9.58 -23.54
C CYS A 179 -23.14 -10.73 -23.67
N ASP A 180 -23.04 -11.76 -22.81
CA ASP A 180 -24.01 -12.87 -22.73
C ASP A 180 -25.45 -12.35 -22.56
N SER A 181 -25.64 -11.44 -21.61
CA SER A 181 -26.94 -10.82 -21.32
C SER A 181 -27.44 -9.88 -22.42
N MET A 182 -26.58 -9.53 -23.37
CA MET A 182 -26.90 -8.68 -24.52
C MET A 182 -27.06 -9.48 -25.82
N GLY A 183 -26.92 -10.81 -25.78
CA GLY A 183 -26.91 -11.66 -26.97
C GLY A 183 -25.74 -11.34 -27.91
N VAL A 184 -24.57 -11.10 -27.32
CA VAL A 184 -23.31 -10.82 -28.02
C VAL A 184 -22.32 -11.94 -27.75
N ASP A 185 -22.11 -12.78 -28.75
CA ASP A 185 -21.31 -14.00 -28.66
C ASP A 185 -20.07 -13.96 -29.58
N ASN A 186 -19.94 -12.93 -30.42
CA ASN A 186 -18.81 -12.77 -31.33
C ASN A 186 -18.48 -11.31 -31.63
N ALA A 187 -17.30 -11.11 -32.21
CA ALA A 187 -16.78 -9.78 -32.54
C ALA A 187 -17.70 -9.00 -33.49
N ASP A 188 -18.31 -9.65 -34.49
CA ASP A 188 -19.22 -8.98 -35.43
C ASP A 188 -20.48 -8.44 -34.74
N GLN A 189 -21.05 -9.21 -33.81
CA GLN A 189 -22.18 -8.78 -32.99
C GLN A 189 -21.75 -7.64 -32.05
N TRP A 190 -20.57 -7.73 -31.45
CA TRP A 190 -20.01 -6.66 -30.61
C TRP A 190 -19.88 -5.36 -31.43
N HIS A 191 -19.28 -5.43 -32.61
CA HIS A 191 -19.13 -4.34 -33.56
C HIS A 191 -20.46 -3.70 -34.00
N ARG A 192 -21.51 -4.49 -34.17
CA ARG A 192 -22.87 -3.99 -34.47
C ARG A 192 -23.48 -3.24 -33.30
N ASN A 193 -23.30 -3.75 -32.07
CA ASN A 193 -23.88 -3.15 -30.87
C ASN A 193 -23.26 -1.80 -30.51
N TYR A 194 -21.99 -1.56 -30.85
CA TYR A 194 -21.29 -0.31 -30.52
C TYR A 194 -21.12 0.63 -31.71
N ARG A 195 -21.97 0.51 -32.73
CA ARG A 195 -21.86 1.28 -33.97
C ARG A 195 -21.91 2.80 -33.84
N TYR A 196 -22.44 3.29 -32.72
CA TYR A 196 -22.57 4.72 -32.44
C TYR A 196 -21.50 5.28 -31.49
N ALA A 197 -20.56 4.44 -31.03
CA ALA A 197 -19.31 4.89 -30.41
C ALA A 197 -18.41 5.48 -31.50
N ARG A 198 -18.85 6.59 -32.10
CA ARG A 198 -18.12 7.33 -33.13
C ARG A 198 -16.85 7.87 -32.51
N THR A 199 -15.71 7.27 -32.86
CA THR A 199 -14.35 7.81 -32.70
C THR A 199 -13.91 8.25 -31.29
N ASP A 200 -14.72 8.01 -30.25
CA ASP A 200 -14.57 8.56 -28.91
C ASP A 200 -14.33 7.45 -27.88
N MET A 201 -13.13 7.44 -27.32
CA MET A 201 -12.71 6.51 -26.26
C MET A 201 -13.65 6.56 -25.04
N ASN A 202 -14.17 7.73 -24.68
CA ASN A 202 -15.04 7.89 -23.52
C ASN A 202 -16.39 7.20 -23.75
N ARG A 203 -16.88 7.16 -24.99
CA ARG A 203 -18.13 6.47 -25.33
C ARG A 203 -17.96 4.97 -25.37
N ILE A 204 -16.87 4.45 -25.94
CA ILE A 204 -16.68 2.99 -25.95
C ILE A 204 -16.51 2.45 -24.52
N GLN A 205 -15.77 3.17 -23.68
CA GLN A 205 -15.58 2.90 -22.26
C GLN A 205 -16.89 2.62 -21.49
N VAL A 206 -17.96 3.37 -21.74
CA VAL A 206 -19.24 3.20 -21.02
C VAL A 206 -20.30 2.38 -21.78
N THR A 207 -20.08 2.14 -23.08
CA THR A 207 -21.07 1.40 -23.89
C THR A 207 -20.71 -0.07 -24.07
N GLN A 208 -19.42 -0.42 -24.20
CA GLN A 208 -19.01 -1.80 -24.43
C GLN A 208 -19.50 -2.75 -23.32
N CYS A 209 -19.83 -3.97 -23.74
CA CYS A 209 -20.06 -5.09 -22.84
C CYS A 209 -18.74 -5.76 -22.49
N SER A 210 -18.74 -6.47 -21.37
CA SER A 210 -17.69 -7.37 -20.93
C SER A 210 -17.98 -8.78 -21.39
N TRP A 211 -16.93 -9.50 -21.71
CA TRP A 211 -16.90 -10.90 -22.07
C TRP A 211 -16.76 -11.78 -20.83
N ASN A 212 -17.26 -13.01 -20.88
CA ASN A 212 -17.11 -13.98 -19.81
C ASN A 212 -15.69 -14.57 -19.83
N VAL A 213 -14.98 -14.46 -18.70
CA VAL A 213 -13.58 -14.89 -18.61
C VAL A 213 -13.37 -16.40 -18.72
N GLU A 214 -14.39 -17.22 -18.50
CA GLU A 214 -14.28 -18.68 -18.56
C GLU A 214 -14.68 -19.28 -19.92
N GLN A 215 -15.21 -18.48 -20.85
CA GLN A 215 -15.63 -18.95 -22.16
C GLN A 215 -14.51 -18.74 -23.20
N PRO A 216 -13.88 -19.79 -23.77
CA PRO A 216 -12.80 -19.60 -24.74
C PRO A 216 -13.22 -18.84 -26.02
N SER A 217 -14.49 -18.96 -26.43
CA SER A 217 -15.06 -18.20 -27.56
C SER A 217 -15.03 -16.70 -27.33
N ASP A 218 -15.28 -16.27 -26.10
CA ASP A 218 -15.36 -14.88 -25.69
C ASP A 218 -13.99 -14.19 -25.74
N TRP A 219 -12.94 -14.92 -25.37
CA TRP A 219 -11.56 -14.46 -25.57
C TRP A 219 -11.22 -14.29 -27.05
N ASN A 220 -11.65 -15.21 -27.91
CA ASN A 220 -11.44 -15.10 -29.36
C ASN A 220 -12.20 -13.89 -29.94
N ALA A 221 -13.42 -13.65 -29.48
CA ALA A 221 -14.22 -12.49 -29.86
C ALA A 221 -13.58 -11.18 -29.37
N MET A 222 -13.08 -11.15 -28.13
CA MET A 222 -12.35 -10.03 -27.56
C MET A 222 -11.11 -9.69 -28.40
N ILE A 223 -10.24 -10.67 -28.65
CA ILE A 223 -9.02 -10.49 -29.46
C ILE A 223 -9.39 -10.01 -30.87
N HIS A 224 -10.36 -10.66 -31.53
CA HIS A 224 -10.77 -10.26 -32.87
C HIS A 224 -11.29 -8.82 -32.90
N ALA A 225 -12.13 -8.41 -31.94
CA ALA A 225 -12.66 -7.05 -31.86
C ALA A 225 -11.58 -6.00 -31.51
N HIS A 226 -10.52 -6.40 -30.79
CA HIS A 226 -9.39 -5.54 -30.48
C HIS A 226 -8.49 -5.31 -31.70
N GLU A 227 -8.17 -6.39 -32.42
CA GLU A 227 -7.21 -6.38 -33.52
C GLU A 227 -7.79 -5.90 -34.85
N ASN A 228 -9.09 -6.10 -35.08
CA ASN A 228 -9.73 -5.85 -36.36
C ASN A 228 -10.71 -4.68 -36.26
N PRO A 229 -10.25 -3.42 -36.49
CA PRO A 229 -11.15 -2.27 -36.57
C PRO A 229 -12.19 -2.47 -37.67
N ARG A 230 -13.40 -1.96 -37.47
CA ARG A 230 -14.40 -1.92 -38.54
C ARG A 230 -13.94 -1.01 -39.66
N THR A 231 -13.99 -1.54 -40.87
CA THR A 231 -13.72 -0.79 -42.11
C THR A 231 -15.00 -0.30 -42.78
N VAL A 232 -16.15 -0.89 -42.45
CA VAL A 232 -17.48 -0.56 -42.99
C VAL A 232 -18.57 -0.57 -41.90
N ALA A 233 -19.58 0.29 -42.03
CA ALA A 233 -20.79 0.33 -41.20
C ALA A 233 -22.04 0.50 -42.07
N ARG A 234 -23.23 0.20 -41.55
CA ARG A 234 -24.51 0.49 -42.23
C ARG A 234 -25.10 1.81 -41.76
N ASN A 235 -25.45 2.70 -42.70
CA ASN A 235 -26.14 3.95 -42.38
C ASN A 235 -27.63 3.72 -42.04
N LEU A 236 -28.39 4.79 -41.74
CA LEU A 236 -29.82 4.69 -41.40
C LEU A 236 -30.69 4.09 -42.52
N LEU A 237 -30.16 4.02 -43.74
CA LEU A 237 -30.80 3.43 -44.92
C LEU A 237 -30.29 2.01 -45.21
N GLY A 238 -29.52 1.41 -44.29
CA GLY A 238 -28.96 0.06 -44.44
C GLY A 238 -27.77 -0.07 -45.40
N ARG A 239 -27.33 1.03 -46.03
CA ARG A 239 -26.22 1.04 -47.00
C ARG A 239 -24.87 1.00 -46.29
N GLU A 240 -23.93 0.24 -46.84
CA GLU A 240 -22.56 0.22 -46.35
C GLU A 240 -21.86 1.55 -46.64
N VAL A 241 -21.21 2.08 -45.61
CA VAL A 241 -20.42 3.31 -45.64
C VAL A 241 -19.09 3.04 -44.94
N PRO A 242 -17.98 3.69 -45.34
CA PRO A 242 -16.71 3.55 -44.64
C PRO A 242 -16.85 3.84 -43.15
N ALA A 243 -16.28 2.97 -42.32
CA ALA A 243 -16.17 3.15 -40.89
C ALA A 243 -14.69 3.17 -40.48
N ARG A 244 -14.40 3.85 -39.38
CA ARG A 244 -13.10 3.78 -38.72
C ARG A 244 -13.30 3.79 -37.22
N ASP A 245 -12.73 2.81 -36.55
CA ASP A 245 -12.68 2.73 -35.10
C ASP A 245 -11.38 3.37 -34.61
N ASN A 246 -11.44 4.59 -34.06
CA ASN A 246 -10.24 5.27 -33.53
C ASN A 246 -9.69 4.64 -32.23
N PHE A 247 -10.40 3.64 -31.68
CA PHE A 247 -10.08 2.96 -30.43
C PHE A 247 -9.40 1.61 -30.65
N ALA A 248 -9.63 0.94 -31.79
CA ALA A 248 -8.96 -0.32 -32.16
C ALA A 248 -7.55 -0.01 -32.72
N ARG A 249 -6.66 0.35 -31.80
CA ARG A 249 -5.27 0.73 -32.06
C ARG A 249 -4.37 0.12 -30.99
N LYS A 250 -3.09 -0.08 -31.33
CA LYS A 250 -2.12 -0.79 -30.49
C LYS A 250 -1.88 -0.15 -29.12
N GLU A 251 -2.14 1.15 -28.99
CA GLU A 251 -1.99 1.88 -27.73
C GLU A 251 -3.18 1.68 -26.79
N ALA A 252 -4.30 1.14 -27.28
CA ALA A 252 -5.43 0.78 -26.44
C ALA A 252 -5.15 -0.55 -25.74
N LEU A 253 -5.60 -0.63 -24.49
CA LEU A 253 -5.41 -1.78 -23.62
C LEU A 253 -6.75 -2.42 -23.33
N ASN A 254 -6.75 -3.75 -23.23
CA ASN A 254 -7.85 -4.50 -22.64
C ASN A 254 -7.86 -4.32 -21.11
N GLU A 255 -8.99 -4.67 -20.51
CA GLU A 255 -9.16 -4.66 -19.07
C GLU A 255 -9.82 -5.95 -18.60
N MET A 256 -9.14 -6.70 -17.74
CA MET A 256 -9.62 -7.92 -17.11
C MET A 256 -9.88 -7.68 -15.62
N LEU A 257 -11.02 -8.12 -15.11
CA LEU A 257 -11.42 -7.90 -13.73
C LEU A 257 -11.18 -9.16 -12.92
N LEU A 258 -10.40 -9.01 -11.86
CA LEU A 258 -10.18 -10.03 -10.86
C LEU A 258 -10.87 -9.58 -9.57
N ARG A 259 -11.72 -10.43 -9.00
CA ARG A 259 -12.32 -10.21 -7.69
C ARG A 259 -11.22 -10.04 -6.65
N ASN A 260 -11.40 -9.10 -5.73
CA ASN A 260 -10.51 -8.92 -4.60
C ASN A 260 -10.46 -10.20 -3.77
N ALA A 261 -9.25 -10.66 -3.45
CA ALA A 261 -9.03 -11.94 -2.78
C ALA A 261 -9.31 -11.90 -1.28
N SER A 262 -9.43 -10.71 -0.70
CA SER A 262 -9.84 -10.49 0.68
C SER A 262 -10.76 -9.26 0.78
N ASP A 263 -11.64 -9.29 1.77
CA ASP A 263 -12.48 -8.14 2.13
C ASP A 263 -11.71 -7.14 3.04
N SER A 264 -10.51 -7.51 3.52
CA SER A 264 -9.63 -6.67 4.35
C SER A 264 -9.04 -5.47 3.59
N GLY A 265 -9.08 -5.49 2.26
CA GLY A 265 -8.64 -4.37 1.43
C GLY A 265 -7.13 -4.30 1.14
N ASP A 266 -6.30 -5.11 1.82
CA ASP A 266 -4.84 -5.08 1.74
C ASP A 266 -4.25 -5.85 0.54
N GLY A 267 -5.04 -6.71 -0.14
CA GLY A 267 -4.59 -7.47 -1.30
C GLY A 267 -3.48 -8.51 -1.06
N SER A 268 -3.05 -8.71 0.18
CA SER A 268 -1.96 -9.63 0.57
C SER A 268 -2.21 -11.08 0.17
N ALA A 269 -3.48 -11.48 0.09
CA ALA A 269 -3.89 -12.80 -0.40
C ALA A 269 -3.47 -13.08 -1.86
N ARG A 270 -3.01 -12.05 -2.62
CA ARG A 270 -2.48 -12.23 -3.97
C ARG A 270 -0.98 -12.52 -4.02
N LEU A 271 -0.24 -12.29 -2.94
CA LEU A 271 1.22 -12.44 -2.89
C LEU A 271 1.72 -13.82 -3.38
N PRO A 272 1.12 -14.97 -2.99
CA PRO A 272 1.59 -16.29 -3.42
C PRO A 272 1.54 -16.53 -4.93
N TYR A 273 0.74 -15.75 -5.65
CA TYR A 273 0.50 -15.90 -7.08
C TYR A 273 1.32 -14.92 -7.94
N ILE A 274 2.07 -14.01 -7.31
CA ILE A 274 2.95 -13.09 -8.03
C ILE A 274 4.16 -13.85 -8.54
N ASP A 275 4.43 -13.73 -9.83
CA ASP A 275 5.51 -14.46 -10.51
C ASP A 275 6.75 -13.61 -10.72
N ALA A 276 6.55 -12.32 -10.98
CA ALA A 276 7.59 -11.35 -11.23
C ALA A 276 7.08 -9.92 -11.03
N VAL A 277 8.00 -9.01 -10.76
CA VAL A 277 7.80 -7.58 -10.98
C VAL A 277 8.15 -7.28 -12.45
N VAL A 278 7.49 -6.30 -13.06
CA VAL A 278 7.73 -5.94 -14.46
C VAL A 278 7.78 -4.42 -14.65
N TRP A 279 8.60 -3.96 -15.58
CA TRP A 279 8.59 -2.57 -16.05
C TRP A 279 8.79 -2.47 -17.56
N ASP A 280 8.11 -1.49 -18.18
CA ASP A 280 8.24 -1.18 -19.61
C ASP A 280 9.46 -0.28 -19.84
N VAL A 281 10.44 -0.79 -20.58
CA VAL A 281 11.74 -0.12 -20.77
C VAL A 281 11.66 1.12 -21.65
N ASN A 282 10.62 1.21 -22.48
CA ASN A 282 10.46 2.26 -23.49
C ASN A 282 9.30 3.21 -23.18
N SER A 283 8.70 3.11 -22.00
CA SER A 283 7.52 3.91 -21.64
C SER A 283 7.74 4.70 -20.36
N THR A 284 7.31 5.96 -20.41
CA THR A 284 7.03 6.78 -19.22
C THR A 284 5.54 7.04 -19.08
N TYR A 285 4.71 6.43 -19.91
CA TYR A 285 3.28 6.71 -19.98
C TYR A 285 2.57 6.29 -18.70
N ALA A 286 1.79 7.22 -18.15
CA ALA A 286 0.89 6.97 -17.04
C ALA A 286 -0.47 7.59 -17.35
N ALA A 287 -1.49 6.77 -17.54
CA ALA A 287 -2.85 7.24 -17.83
C ALA A 287 -3.50 7.86 -16.59
N THR A 288 -4.38 8.84 -16.74
CA THR A 288 -5.25 9.22 -15.60
C THR A 288 -6.29 8.12 -15.42
N VAL A 289 -6.34 7.51 -14.22
CA VAL A 289 -7.28 6.43 -13.89
C VAL A 289 -8.40 6.96 -13.02
N ARG A 290 -9.53 6.25 -13.02
CA ARG A 290 -10.69 6.61 -12.23
C ARG A 290 -10.40 6.47 -10.73
N GLY A 291 -10.88 7.41 -9.94
CA GLY A 291 -10.60 7.47 -8.50
C GLY A 291 -9.24 8.08 -8.15
N ALA A 292 -8.39 8.43 -9.12
CA ALA A 292 -7.15 9.14 -8.86
C ALA A 292 -7.44 10.57 -8.35
N LYS A 293 -6.86 10.92 -7.20
CA LYS A 293 -6.97 12.27 -6.61
C LYS A 293 -6.12 13.31 -7.36
N GLN A 294 -5.15 12.86 -8.16
CA GLN A 294 -4.24 13.70 -8.93
C GLN A 294 -4.04 13.12 -10.33
N LYS A 295 -3.68 13.99 -11.30
CA LYS A 295 -3.28 13.53 -12.63
C LYS A 295 -2.00 12.71 -12.54
N ALA A 296 -1.98 11.59 -13.26
CA ALA A 296 -0.79 10.76 -13.35
C ALA A 296 0.36 11.54 -14.03
N LYS A 297 1.57 11.41 -13.48
CA LYS A 297 2.78 12.05 -14.02
C LYS A 297 3.61 11.00 -14.74
N PRO A 298 4.23 11.33 -15.88
CA PRO A 298 5.17 10.42 -16.52
C PRO A 298 6.34 10.07 -15.60
N VAL A 299 6.67 8.78 -15.49
CA VAL A 299 7.75 8.26 -14.65
C VAL A 299 8.45 7.09 -15.36
N LYS A 300 9.76 6.94 -15.19
CA LYS A 300 10.47 5.75 -15.69
C LYS A 300 10.12 4.55 -14.82
N GLY A 301 9.86 3.39 -15.43
CA GLY A 301 9.34 2.21 -14.71
C GLY A 301 10.34 1.46 -13.81
N LEU A 302 11.65 1.56 -14.07
CA LEU A 302 12.66 0.75 -13.35
C LEU A 302 12.65 0.99 -11.83
N GLU A 303 12.66 2.24 -11.38
CA GLU A 303 12.70 2.53 -9.95
C GLU A 303 11.40 2.12 -9.22
N PRO A 304 10.19 2.41 -9.75
CA PRO A 304 8.95 1.79 -9.27
C PRO A 304 9.02 0.26 -9.16
N ALA A 305 9.56 -0.42 -10.18
CA ALA A 305 9.72 -1.88 -10.13
C ALA A 305 10.69 -2.34 -9.03
N ARG A 306 11.82 -1.68 -8.84
CA ARG A 306 12.74 -1.98 -7.73
C ARG A 306 12.07 -1.78 -6.37
N ASN A 307 11.27 -0.72 -6.21
CA ASN A 307 10.46 -0.52 -5.01
C ASN A 307 9.43 -1.64 -4.81
N PHE A 308 8.76 -2.09 -5.86
CA PHE A 308 7.85 -3.23 -5.78
C PHE A 308 8.56 -4.52 -5.39
N GLN A 309 9.78 -4.76 -5.90
CA GLN A 309 10.60 -5.90 -5.52
C GLN A 309 10.99 -5.86 -4.04
N ARG A 310 11.45 -4.71 -3.53
CA ARG A 310 11.72 -4.52 -2.09
C ARG A 310 10.49 -4.78 -1.23
N LYS A 311 9.34 -4.24 -1.62
CA LYS A 311 8.07 -4.43 -0.90
C LYS A 311 7.67 -5.91 -0.85
N LEU A 312 7.75 -6.64 -1.96
CA LEU A 312 7.46 -8.09 -2.00
C LEU A 312 8.44 -8.90 -1.16
N TYR A 313 9.73 -8.59 -1.26
CA TYR A 313 10.77 -9.27 -0.49
C TYR A 313 10.59 -9.09 1.01
N ALA A 314 10.19 -7.90 1.46
CA ALA A 314 9.83 -7.62 2.85
C ALA A 314 8.62 -8.43 3.34
N GLN A 315 7.78 -8.97 2.43
CA GLN A 315 6.68 -9.88 2.74
C GLN A 315 7.08 -11.36 2.63
N GLY A 316 8.36 -11.66 2.41
CA GLY A 316 8.86 -13.03 2.27
C GLY A 316 8.86 -13.58 0.83
N TYR A 317 8.58 -12.75 -0.18
CA TYR A 317 8.50 -13.16 -1.58
C TYR A 317 9.67 -12.62 -2.41
N ALA A 318 10.60 -13.50 -2.77
CA ALA A 318 11.71 -13.20 -3.65
C ALA A 318 11.34 -13.50 -5.11
N VAL A 319 10.94 -12.45 -5.85
CA VAL A 319 10.61 -12.54 -7.29
C VAL A 319 11.50 -11.62 -8.12
N PRO A 320 11.81 -12.00 -9.38
CA PRO A 320 12.66 -11.17 -10.24
C PRO A 320 11.92 -9.93 -10.76
N VAL A 321 12.68 -8.87 -11.04
CA VAL A 321 12.28 -7.75 -11.89
C VAL A 321 12.58 -8.10 -13.34
N LEU A 322 11.56 -8.08 -14.19
CA LEU A 322 11.67 -8.32 -15.63
C LEU A 322 11.49 -7.02 -16.42
N ARG A 323 12.29 -6.88 -17.47
CA ARG A 323 12.11 -5.86 -18.51
C ARG A 323 11.02 -6.30 -19.47
N LEU A 324 10.09 -5.42 -19.79
CA LEU A 324 9.12 -5.56 -20.87
C LEU A 324 9.50 -4.58 -21.98
N ASP A 325 9.68 -5.07 -23.22
CA ASP A 325 10.03 -4.24 -24.35
C ASP A 325 9.16 -4.58 -25.56
N PHE A 326 8.18 -3.73 -25.85
CA PHE A 326 7.28 -3.88 -27.01
C PHE A 326 7.96 -3.72 -28.38
N THR A 327 9.19 -3.19 -28.44
CA THR A 327 9.97 -3.00 -29.68
C THR A 327 10.75 -4.24 -30.08
N LYS A 328 10.96 -5.19 -29.15
CA LYS A 328 11.66 -6.46 -29.42
C LYS A 328 10.75 -7.46 -30.15
N PRO A 329 11.31 -8.52 -30.75
CA PRO A 329 10.54 -9.67 -31.20
C PRO A 329 9.75 -10.30 -30.05
N ALA A 330 8.63 -10.96 -30.38
CA ALA A 330 7.76 -11.60 -29.38
C ALA A 330 8.50 -12.62 -28.47
N SER A 331 9.50 -13.34 -29.00
CA SER A 331 10.34 -14.28 -28.25
C SER A 331 11.28 -13.62 -27.23
N GLN A 332 11.48 -12.31 -27.33
CA GLN A 332 12.32 -11.50 -26.45
C GLN A 332 11.51 -10.33 -25.83
N ARG A 333 10.18 -10.50 -25.72
CA ARG A 333 9.28 -9.48 -25.17
C ARG A 333 9.64 -9.17 -23.72
N PHE A 334 10.04 -10.20 -22.97
CA PHE A 334 10.52 -10.08 -21.61
C PHE A 334 12.00 -10.48 -21.51
N SER A 335 12.76 -9.80 -20.67
CA SER A 335 14.15 -10.16 -20.36
C SER A 335 14.49 -9.93 -18.89
N TYR A 336 15.50 -10.65 -18.41
CA TYR A 336 16.09 -10.47 -17.08
C TYR A 336 17.42 -9.76 -17.22
N ALA A 337 17.71 -8.92 -16.24
CA ALA A 337 18.94 -8.16 -16.13
C ALA A 337 19.36 -8.16 -14.66
N PRO A 338 20.53 -8.72 -14.30
CA PRO A 338 21.01 -8.73 -12.92
C PRO A 338 21.09 -7.31 -12.32
N GLU A 339 21.44 -6.32 -13.12
CA GLU A 339 21.54 -4.93 -12.68
C GLU A 339 20.19 -4.27 -12.35
N ASP A 340 19.07 -4.85 -12.77
CA ASP A 340 17.74 -4.34 -12.41
C ASP A 340 17.29 -4.82 -11.03
N GLN A 341 17.92 -5.86 -10.48
CA GLN A 341 17.54 -6.48 -9.20
C GLN A 341 18.09 -5.70 -8.01
N VAL A 342 17.33 -5.64 -6.92
CA VAL A 342 17.69 -4.96 -5.65
C VAL A 342 17.53 -5.84 -4.42
N VAL A 343 17.24 -7.13 -4.61
CA VAL A 343 17.13 -8.14 -3.54
C VAL A 343 17.81 -9.43 -3.99
N THR A 344 18.20 -10.27 -3.03
CA THR A 344 18.82 -11.57 -3.32
C THR A 344 17.76 -12.62 -3.67
N LEU A 345 17.87 -13.25 -4.83
CA LEU A 345 16.88 -14.18 -5.37
C LEU A 345 17.18 -15.66 -5.05
N GLY A 346 17.79 -15.96 -3.90
CA GLY A 346 17.83 -17.32 -3.32
C GLY A 346 18.46 -18.44 -4.16
N HIS A 347 19.35 -18.15 -5.10
CA HIS A 347 20.04 -19.17 -5.90
C HIS A 347 21.09 -19.93 -5.07
N PRO A 348 21.13 -21.28 -5.09
CA PRO A 348 22.29 -22.02 -4.61
C PRO A 348 23.45 -21.79 -5.59
N GLY A 349 24.41 -20.93 -5.25
CA GLY A 349 25.68 -20.79 -5.96
C GLY A 349 25.92 -19.51 -6.76
N GLU A 350 24.97 -18.56 -6.79
CA GLU A 350 25.31 -17.19 -7.21
C GLU A 350 25.89 -16.42 -6.01
N PRO A 351 27.07 -15.80 -6.14
CA PRO A 351 27.45 -14.71 -5.24
C PRO A 351 26.33 -13.67 -5.26
N GLU A 352 26.11 -12.97 -4.14
CA GLU A 352 25.24 -11.79 -4.11
C GLU A 352 25.43 -10.95 -5.38
N PRO A 353 24.38 -10.30 -5.92
CA PRO A 353 24.56 -9.25 -6.92
C PRO A 353 25.49 -8.20 -6.33
N SER A 354 26.79 -8.38 -6.57
CA SER A 354 27.81 -7.44 -6.23
C SER A 354 27.59 -6.31 -7.21
N THR A 355 26.90 -5.29 -6.73
CA THR A 355 27.01 -3.96 -7.29
C THR A 355 28.51 -3.73 -7.53
N PRO A 356 28.98 -3.55 -8.76
CA PRO A 356 30.39 -3.27 -8.99
C PRO A 356 30.73 -1.97 -8.24
N GLY A 357 31.40 -2.10 -7.10
CA GLY A 357 32.07 -1.01 -6.40
C GLY A 357 31.23 -0.10 -5.51
N LYS A 358 30.26 -0.59 -4.73
CA LYS A 358 29.88 0.10 -3.49
C LYS A 358 30.01 -0.91 -2.33
N PRO A 359 30.96 -0.73 -1.39
CA PRO A 359 30.94 -1.46 -0.12
C PRO A 359 29.55 -1.36 0.48
N ALA A 360 29.09 -2.35 1.25
CA ALA A 360 27.93 -2.24 2.12
C ALA A 360 28.09 -0.93 2.91
N ALA A 361 27.46 0.13 2.42
CA ALA A 361 27.64 1.44 2.99
C ALA A 361 26.78 1.39 4.24
N ASN A 362 27.42 1.32 5.42
CA ASN A 362 26.73 1.62 6.66
C ASN A 362 26.25 3.07 6.52
N TYR A 363 24.99 3.27 6.16
CA TYR A 363 24.39 4.58 6.02
C TYR A 363 24.12 5.20 7.38
N ILE A 364 23.92 4.36 8.40
CA ILE A 364 23.62 4.76 9.77
C ILE A 364 24.85 4.54 10.65
N LYS A 365 25.34 5.62 11.25
CA LYS A 365 26.40 5.58 12.27
C LYS A 365 25.84 5.06 13.59
N SER A 366 24.65 5.54 13.97
CA SER A 366 23.93 5.09 15.16
C SER A 366 22.45 5.41 15.03
N ALA A 367 21.59 4.56 15.57
CA ALA A 367 20.17 4.84 15.76
C ALA A 367 19.78 4.34 17.16
N GLN A 368 19.25 5.22 18.01
CA GLN A 368 18.97 4.93 19.42
C GLN A 368 17.63 5.51 19.82
N TRP A 369 16.82 4.74 20.53
CA TRP A 369 15.61 5.25 21.16
C TRP A 369 15.97 6.16 22.31
N VAL A 370 15.47 7.39 22.25
CA VAL A 370 15.60 8.38 23.31
C VAL A 370 14.23 8.92 23.64
N LEU A 371 14.00 9.14 24.94
CA LEU A 371 12.82 9.83 25.41
C LEU A 371 13.12 11.32 25.44
N ARG A 372 12.36 12.12 24.70
CA ARG A 372 12.63 13.57 24.56
C ARG A 372 11.35 14.37 24.46
N LEU A 373 11.41 15.63 24.90
CA LEU A 373 10.31 16.58 24.74
C LEU A 373 10.07 16.84 23.24
N ASP A 374 8.87 16.50 22.78
CA ASP A 374 8.45 16.75 21.40
C ASP A 374 7.81 18.15 21.26
N PRO A 375 8.28 19.01 20.33
CA PRO A 375 7.69 20.33 20.11
C PRO A 375 6.23 20.30 19.64
N GLY A 376 5.77 19.21 19.02
CA GLY A 376 4.39 19.03 18.57
C GLY A 376 3.45 18.72 19.73
N THR A 377 3.69 17.60 20.41
CA THR A 377 2.83 17.08 21.49
C THR A 377 2.99 17.87 22.79
N GLY A 378 4.15 18.48 23.02
CA GLY A 378 4.47 19.21 24.24
C GLY A 378 4.67 18.31 25.46
N ARG A 379 5.04 17.04 25.25
CA ARG A 379 5.38 16.03 26.27
C ARG A 379 6.56 15.19 25.81
N GLN A 380 7.12 14.38 26.70
CA GLN A 380 8.12 13.40 26.29
C GLN A 380 7.51 12.31 25.40
N GLU A 381 8.18 12.06 24.29
CA GLU A 381 7.83 11.01 23.32
C GLU A 381 9.07 10.19 23.01
N TRP A 382 8.86 8.90 22.74
CA TRP A 382 9.92 8.03 22.24
C TRP A 382 10.28 8.43 20.81
N THR A 383 11.57 8.70 20.61
CA THR A 383 12.13 9.14 19.33
C THR A 383 13.31 8.25 18.96
N LEU A 384 13.31 7.74 17.74
CA LEU A 384 14.48 7.12 17.17
C LEU A 384 15.44 8.22 16.69
N SER A 385 16.52 8.43 17.43
CA SER A 385 17.56 9.41 17.11
C SER A 385 18.61 8.77 16.21
N VAL A 386 18.62 9.19 14.95
CA VAL A 386 19.42 8.60 13.88
C VAL A 386 20.55 9.54 13.47
N VAL A 387 21.78 9.05 13.52
CA VAL A 387 22.98 9.74 13.05
C VAL A 387 23.44 9.02 11.78
N PRO A 388 23.39 9.65 10.60
CA PRO A 388 23.94 9.05 9.38
C PRO A 388 25.47 9.06 9.37
N THR A 389 26.08 8.15 8.62
CA THR A 389 27.49 8.25 8.25
C THR A 389 27.69 9.29 7.14
N ALA A 390 28.94 9.57 6.77
CA ALA A 390 29.24 10.37 5.59
C ALA A 390 28.63 9.77 4.30
N ALA A 391 28.60 8.43 4.19
CA ALA A 391 27.96 7.73 3.08
C ALA A 391 26.43 7.85 3.12
N GLY A 392 25.82 7.77 4.32
CA GLY A 392 24.39 8.05 4.53
C GLY A 392 24.01 9.47 4.12
N LYS A 393 24.82 10.46 4.53
CA LYS A 393 24.66 11.86 4.13
C LYS A 393 24.78 12.07 2.63
N ALA A 394 25.76 11.43 1.97
CA ALA A 394 25.94 11.53 0.53
C ALA A 394 24.80 10.86 -0.25
N SER A 395 24.23 9.78 0.30
CA SER A 395 23.19 8.97 -0.34
C SER A 395 21.77 9.43 -0.02
N GLN A 396 21.60 10.40 0.89
CA GLN A 396 20.29 10.82 1.39
C GLN A 396 19.31 11.23 0.26
N LEU A 397 19.75 11.91 -0.79
CA LEU A 397 18.87 12.35 -1.89
C LEU A 397 18.81 11.38 -3.07
N SER A 398 19.81 10.53 -3.25
CA SER A 398 19.95 9.64 -4.40
C SER A 398 19.57 8.18 -4.12
N ASP A 399 19.57 7.78 -2.85
CA ASP A 399 19.32 6.42 -2.38
C ASP A 399 18.73 6.44 -0.95
N GLN A 400 17.73 7.31 -0.75
CA GLN A 400 17.06 7.49 0.55
C GLN A 400 16.41 6.19 1.06
N GLN A 401 16.01 5.32 0.14
CA GLN A 401 15.38 4.06 0.46
C GLN A 401 16.37 3.09 1.12
N ALA A 402 17.63 3.01 0.66
CA ALA A 402 18.63 2.16 1.31
C ALA A 402 18.96 2.63 2.74
N VAL A 403 18.96 3.94 2.97
CA VAL A 403 19.11 4.52 4.33
C VAL A 403 17.95 4.08 5.23
N TYR A 404 16.72 4.10 4.71
CA TYR A 404 15.53 3.66 5.44
C TYR A 404 15.52 2.14 5.68
N ASP A 405 15.90 1.35 4.68
CA ASP A 405 15.95 -0.12 4.77
C ASP A 405 16.95 -0.56 5.84
N GLU A 406 18.09 0.12 5.98
CA GLU A 406 19.04 -0.11 7.07
C GLU A 406 18.42 0.16 8.45
N LEU A 407 17.62 1.23 8.60
CA LEU A 407 16.90 1.52 9.83
C LEU A 407 15.83 0.47 10.15
N VAL A 408 15.05 0.03 9.17
CA VAL A 408 14.03 -1.02 9.35
C VAL A 408 14.69 -2.35 9.70
N LYS A 409 15.81 -2.70 9.06
CA LYS A 409 16.57 -3.91 9.40
C LYS A 409 17.09 -3.88 10.84
N ALA A 410 17.51 -2.72 11.32
CA ALA A 410 18.05 -2.56 12.68
C ALA A 410 16.96 -2.42 13.77
N HIS A 411 15.84 -1.74 13.49
CA HIS A 411 14.86 -1.32 14.50
C HIS A 411 13.41 -1.66 14.17
N GLY A 412 13.10 -2.22 13.01
CA GLY A 412 11.71 -2.48 12.59
C GLY A 412 10.97 -3.49 13.47
N ASN A 413 11.69 -4.40 14.13
CA ASN A 413 11.14 -5.35 15.11
C ASN A 413 11.14 -4.82 16.55
N ASP A 414 11.65 -3.61 16.80
CA ASP A 414 11.66 -3.00 18.12
C ASP A 414 10.22 -2.67 18.55
N PRO A 415 9.77 -3.04 19.77
CA PRO A 415 8.43 -2.71 20.26
C PRO A 415 8.10 -1.21 20.16
N GLN A 416 9.08 -0.32 20.38
CA GLN A 416 8.87 1.12 20.27
C GLN A 416 8.53 1.54 18.84
N TRP A 417 9.02 0.84 17.82
CA TRP A 417 8.58 1.05 16.45
C TRP A 417 7.25 0.35 16.21
N ARG A 418 7.25 -0.98 16.35
CA ARG A 418 6.18 -1.87 15.90
C ARG A 418 4.84 -1.55 16.54
N ASP A 419 4.83 -1.26 17.84
CA ASP A 419 3.60 -1.14 18.63
C ASP A 419 3.10 0.31 18.72
N HIS A 420 3.94 1.29 18.36
CA HIS A 420 3.64 2.71 18.47
C HIS A 420 3.61 3.46 17.13
N GLU A 421 3.86 2.79 16.00
CA GLU A 421 3.67 3.39 14.68
C GLU A 421 2.18 3.63 14.43
N SER A 422 1.73 4.86 14.67
CA SER A 422 0.31 5.23 14.58
C SER A 422 -0.26 5.19 13.16
N SER A 423 0.62 5.18 12.15
CA SER A 423 0.29 5.20 10.74
C SER A 423 1.41 4.53 9.96
N THR A 424 1.13 3.38 9.37
CA THR A 424 2.13 2.62 8.60
C THR A 424 2.86 3.50 7.58
N GLY A 425 4.19 3.50 7.64
CA GLY A 425 5.05 4.27 6.76
C GLY A 425 5.28 5.72 7.19
N SER A 426 4.79 6.16 8.35
CA SER A 426 5.03 7.52 8.86
C SER A 426 6.52 7.75 9.14
N MET A 427 7.24 6.74 9.62
CA MET A 427 8.68 6.81 9.89
C MET A 427 9.50 7.04 8.60
N ARG A 428 9.07 6.41 7.49
CA ARG A 428 9.67 6.62 6.16
C ARG A 428 9.47 8.04 5.66
N GLU A 429 8.25 8.56 5.79
CA GLU A 429 7.90 9.90 5.33
C GLU A 429 8.59 10.99 6.16
N GLN A 430 8.73 10.78 7.47
CA GLN A 430 9.53 11.66 8.33
C GLN A 430 10.99 11.73 7.87
N LEU A 431 11.62 10.58 7.61
CA LEU A 431 12.98 10.53 7.09
C LEU A 431 13.07 11.26 5.74
N ALA A 432 12.10 11.04 4.84
CA ALA A 432 12.03 11.71 3.55
C ALA A 432 11.95 13.22 3.66
N CYS A 433 11.05 13.71 4.53
CA CYS A 433 10.90 15.13 4.77
C CYS A 433 12.18 15.73 5.34
N LEU A 434 12.78 15.09 6.35
CA LEU A 434 14.00 15.58 7.01
C LEU A 434 15.17 15.67 6.04
N VAL A 435 15.33 14.66 5.19
CA VAL A 435 16.39 14.63 4.18
C VAL A 435 16.18 15.70 3.11
N ALA A 436 14.96 15.87 2.61
CA ALA A 436 14.65 16.82 1.55
C ALA A 436 14.74 18.28 2.02
N ASN A 437 14.27 18.59 3.24
CA ASN A 437 14.14 19.96 3.74
C ASN A 437 15.26 20.37 4.70
N TYR A 438 15.92 19.41 5.34
CA TYR A 438 16.98 19.66 6.32
C TYR A 438 18.25 18.81 6.08
N PRO A 439 18.81 18.78 4.85
CA PRO A 439 19.93 17.89 4.47
C PRO A 439 21.21 18.09 5.30
N LYS A 440 21.36 19.26 5.94
CA LYS A 440 22.51 19.61 6.79
C LYS A 440 22.39 19.07 8.23
N LYS A 441 21.24 18.54 8.66
CA LYS A 441 21.07 18.03 10.05
C LYS A 441 21.85 16.75 10.29
N ASP A 442 22.76 16.76 11.26
CA ASP A 442 23.57 15.58 11.62
C ASP A 442 22.80 14.52 12.42
N VAL A 443 21.59 14.87 12.87
CA VAL A 443 20.68 13.97 13.57
C VAL A 443 19.29 14.09 12.98
N TRP A 444 18.71 12.96 12.61
CA TRP A 444 17.30 12.82 12.24
C TRP A 444 16.55 12.22 13.44
N ASN A 445 15.41 12.82 13.77
CA ASN A 445 14.57 12.38 14.87
C ASN A 445 13.29 11.87 14.24
N LEU A 446 13.00 10.59 14.44
CA LEU A 446 11.83 9.93 13.87
C LEU A 446 10.95 9.45 15.01
N GLU A 447 9.68 9.84 15.02
CA GLU A 447 8.73 9.50 16.06
C GLU A 447 7.57 8.65 15.51
N PRO A 448 7.33 7.44 16.04
CA PRO A 448 6.39 6.49 15.45
C PRO A 448 4.92 6.97 15.56
N PHE A 449 4.60 7.79 16.55
CA PHE A 449 3.25 8.34 16.74
C PHE A 449 2.85 9.41 15.70
N ARG A 450 3.77 9.84 14.83
CA ARG A 450 3.47 10.88 13.84
C ARG A 450 2.50 10.35 12.78
N PRO A 451 1.52 11.16 12.34
CA PRO A 451 0.62 10.79 11.26
C PRO A 451 1.39 10.71 9.93
N ASN A 452 0.91 9.84 9.05
CA ASN A 452 1.36 9.81 7.66
C ASN A 452 0.60 10.87 6.86
N VAL A 453 1.27 11.99 6.54
CA VAL A 453 0.73 13.11 5.75
C VAL A 453 1.51 13.28 4.46
N GLY A 454 0.97 13.99 3.47
CA GLY A 454 1.71 14.22 2.22
C GLY A 454 2.95 15.11 2.42
N ALA A 455 3.98 14.93 1.60
CA ALA A 455 5.26 15.65 1.68
C ALA A 455 5.14 17.18 1.82
N SER A 456 4.18 17.83 1.14
CA SER A 456 3.96 19.28 1.27
C SER A 456 3.43 19.68 2.65
N GLU A 457 2.59 18.86 3.25
CA GLU A 457 2.05 19.08 4.60
C GLU A 457 3.13 18.82 5.66
N ALA A 458 3.90 17.74 5.50
CA ALA A 458 5.06 17.44 6.35
C ALA A 458 6.07 18.61 6.34
N ALA A 459 6.41 19.13 5.15
CA ALA A 459 7.33 20.26 5.03
C ALA A 459 6.78 21.54 5.70
N LYS A 460 5.49 21.84 5.55
CA LYS A 460 4.84 22.98 6.24
C LYS A 460 4.88 22.84 7.77
N ALA A 461 4.81 21.61 8.27
CA ALA A 461 4.94 21.30 9.69
C ALA A 461 6.40 21.19 10.18
N GLY A 462 7.39 21.58 9.36
CA GLY A 462 8.81 21.46 9.72
C GLY A 462 9.28 20.02 9.89
N CYS A 463 8.68 19.10 9.14
CA CYS A 463 8.85 17.65 9.21
C CYS A 463 8.41 16.99 10.52
N ASN A 464 7.63 17.70 11.34
CA ASN A 464 7.04 17.19 12.59
C ASN A 464 5.51 17.36 12.56
N PRO A 465 4.79 16.73 11.61
CA PRO A 465 3.34 16.84 11.56
C PRO A 465 2.72 16.26 12.84
N TYR A 466 1.74 16.97 13.40
CA TYR A 466 1.05 16.53 14.62
C TYR A 466 -0.41 16.96 14.58
N VAL A 467 -1.29 16.02 14.92
CA VAL A 467 -2.72 16.30 15.11
C VAL A 467 -2.95 16.55 16.59
N ALA A 468 -3.05 17.81 16.98
CA ALA A 468 -3.33 18.18 18.36
C ALA A 468 -4.71 17.67 18.79
N GLN A 469 -4.76 17.06 19.98
CA GLN A 469 -6.04 16.74 20.60
C GLN A 469 -6.77 18.04 20.93
N SER A 470 -7.97 18.21 20.36
CA SER A 470 -8.79 19.39 20.62
C SER A 470 -9.47 19.29 22.00
N SER A 471 -9.69 20.44 22.63
CA SER A 471 -10.42 20.57 23.88
C SER A 471 -11.20 21.87 23.90
N SER A 472 -12.45 21.82 24.36
CA SER A 472 -13.24 23.04 24.58
C SER A 472 -12.92 23.72 25.90
N LEU A 473 -12.23 23.06 26.83
CA LEU A 473 -11.90 23.62 28.15
C LEU A 473 -10.44 24.08 28.22
N ILE A 474 -9.51 23.35 27.61
CA ILE A 474 -8.08 23.63 27.67
C ILE A 474 -7.59 24.06 26.28
N ALA A 475 -7.26 25.34 26.11
CA ALA A 475 -6.77 25.87 24.84
C ALA A 475 -5.38 25.32 24.50
N SER A 476 -4.52 25.12 25.50
CA SER A 476 -3.29 24.33 25.35
C SER A 476 -2.78 23.84 26.71
N SER A 477 -2.06 22.72 26.72
CA SER A 477 -1.30 22.24 27.87
C SER A 477 0.05 21.73 27.40
N ARG A 478 1.16 22.11 28.05
CA ARG A 478 2.52 21.73 27.64
C ARG A 478 3.43 21.56 28.85
N TRP A 479 4.22 20.50 28.84
CA TRP A 479 5.28 20.28 29.81
C TRP A 479 6.49 21.15 29.51
N SER A 480 7.14 21.62 30.56
CA SER A 480 8.42 22.31 30.51
C SER A 480 9.21 22.00 31.76
N GLN A 481 10.53 21.91 31.62
CA GLN A 481 11.42 21.83 32.76
C GLN A 481 11.77 23.23 33.26
N PHE A 482 11.89 23.37 34.57
CA PHE A 482 12.47 24.55 35.20
C PHE A 482 13.39 24.10 36.33
N ARG A 483 14.33 24.99 36.69
CA ARG A 483 15.26 24.72 37.77
C ARG A 483 14.57 25.09 39.09
N ASP A 484 14.42 24.11 39.96
CA ASP A 484 13.93 24.35 41.31
C ASP A 484 14.88 25.30 42.06
N GLN A 485 14.32 26.25 42.80
CA GLN A 485 15.14 27.26 43.48
C GLN A 485 15.83 26.72 44.72
N ASP A 486 15.28 25.67 45.34
CA ASP A 486 15.76 25.13 46.60
C ASP A 486 16.76 23.98 46.38
N SER A 487 16.42 23.00 45.54
CA SER A 487 17.28 21.84 45.24
C SER A 487 18.26 22.09 44.09
N GLY A 488 17.96 23.07 43.22
CA GLY A 488 18.70 23.29 41.98
C GLY A 488 18.48 22.22 40.91
N GLU A 489 17.61 21.23 41.15
CA GLU A 489 17.29 20.16 40.19
C GLU A 489 16.35 20.64 39.08
N LEU A 490 16.37 19.94 37.94
CA LEU A 490 15.39 20.16 36.88
C LEU A 490 14.12 19.38 37.20
N ILE A 491 13.03 20.09 37.40
CA ILE A 491 11.72 19.53 37.70
C ILE A 491 10.73 19.85 36.58
N TRP A 492 9.76 18.95 36.38
CA TRP A 492 8.71 19.11 35.40
C TRP A 492 7.59 20.01 35.93
N GLY A 493 7.10 20.89 35.07
CA GLY A 493 5.88 21.67 35.29
C GLY A 493 4.97 21.62 34.07
N LEU A 494 3.67 21.53 34.31
CA LEU A 494 2.64 21.56 33.28
C LEU A 494 2.07 22.97 33.17
N ARG A 495 2.37 23.64 32.06
CA ARG A 495 1.74 24.91 31.72
C ARG A 495 0.39 24.64 31.08
N VAL A 496 -0.67 25.14 31.68
CA VAL A 496 -2.06 25.04 31.22
C VAL A 496 -2.57 26.43 30.80
N VAL A 497 -3.12 26.52 29.61
CA VAL A 497 -3.85 27.70 29.11
C VAL A 497 -5.32 27.33 29.02
N PRO A 498 -6.15 27.71 30.01
CA PRO A 498 -7.57 27.44 29.96
C PRO A 498 -8.23 28.36 28.92
N SER A 499 -9.19 27.80 28.18
CA SER A 499 -10.09 28.57 27.34
C SER A 499 -11.06 29.40 28.19
N GLU A 500 -11.84 30.27 27.55
CA GLU A 500 -12.91 31.01 28.23
C GLU A 500 -13.92 30.06 28.91
N LYS A 501 -14.33 28.99 28.22
CA LYS A 501 -15.18 27.94 28.78
C LYS A 501 -14.51 27.20 29.93
N GLY A 502 -13.22 26.90 29.81
CA GLY A 502 -12.44 26.25 30.86
C GLY A 502 -12.35 27.10 32.13
N ARG A 503 -12.21 28.42 32.01
CA ARG A 503 -12.20 29.33 33.16
C ARG A 503 -13.53 29.34 33.91
N ALA A 504 -14.65 29.14 33.19
CA ALA A 504 -16.00 29.10 33.75
C ALA A 504 -16.49 27.70 34.13
N ALA A 505 -15.78 26.64 33.75
CA ALA A 505 -16.17 25.26 34.04
C ALA A 505 -16.04 24.91 35.53
N SER A 506 -16.71 23.84 35.96
CA SER A 506 -16.46 23.25 37.27
C SER A 506 -15.02 22.76 37.38
N GLN A 507 -14.46 22.81 38.59
CA GLN A 507 -13.10 22.32 38.88
C GLN A 507 -12.90 20.87 38.42
N GLU A 508 -13.87 19.99 38.67
CA GLU A 508 -13.77 18.57 38.31
C GLU A 508 -13.74 18.38 36.79
N ALA A 509 -14.69 18.96 36.03
CA ALA A 509 -14.68 18.88 34.57
C ALA A 509 -13.38 19.42 33.93
N LEU A 510 -12.79 20.47 34.51
CA LEU A 510 -11.53 21.00 34.03
C LEU A 510 -10.36 20.05 34.34
N TYR A 511 -10.33 19.45 35.53
CA TYR A 511 -9.32 18.47 35.91
C TYR A 511 -9.43 17.18 35.09
N ASP A 512 -10.64 16.64 34.91
CA ASP A 512 -10.89 15.45 34.10
C ASP A 512 -10.44 15.63 32.66
N GLU A 513 -10.68 16.81 32.08
CA GLU A 513 -10.20 17.14 30.75
C GLU A 513 -8.68 17.28 30.69
N LEU A 514 -8.05 17.81 31.74
CA LEU A 514 -6.59 17.84 31.84
C LEU A 514 -6.01 16.43 31.96
N LEU A 515 -6.62 15.57 32.77
CA LEU A 515 -6.25 14.17 32.96
C LEU A 515 -6.43 13.39 31.66
N ARG A 516 -7.50 13.63 30.90
CA ARG A 516 -7.69 13.04 29.56
C ARG A 516 -6.56 13.42 28.60
N LEU A 517 -6.11 14.67 28.64
CA LEU A 517 -5.07 15.19 27.75
C LEU A 517 -3.64 14.77 28.16
N ARG A 518 -3.36 14.65 29.46
CA ARG A 518 -1.99 14.58 30.02
C ARG A 518 -1.78 13.51 31.09
N GLY A 519 -2.83 12.87 31.59
CA GLY A 519 -2.75 11.91 32.71
C GLY A 519 -2.00 10.62 32.41
N LYS A 520 -1.66 10.36 31.15
CA LYS A 520 -0.83 9.21 30.73
C LYS A 520 0.60 9.62 30.37
N ASP A 521 0.94 10.90 30.50
CA ASP A 521 2.27 11.39 30.21
C ASP A 521 3.23 10.95 31.32
N VAL A 522 4.47 10.62 30.95
CA VAL A 522 5.49 10.14 31.91
C VAL A 522 5.84 11.18 32.97
N GLU A 523 5.60 12.47 32.67
CA GLU A 523 5.76 13.61 33.57
C GLU A 523 4.64 13.74 34.61
N TRP A 524 3.50 13.07 34.40
CA TRP A 524 2.37 13.10 35.34
C TRP A 524 2.68 12.22 36.56
N GLN A 525 3.55 12.72 37.44
CA GLN A 525 3.98 12.06 38.67
C GLN A 525 3.60 12.89 39.88
N GLU A 526 2.39 12.69 40.39
CA GLU A 526 1.91 13.44 41.55
C GLU A 526 2.66 13.02 42.83
N GLY A 527 3.28 13.98 43.53
CA GLY A 527 3.95 13.76 44.81
C GLY A 527 2.99 13.37 45.95
N GLY A 528 1.70 13.68 45.80
CA GLY A 528 0.60 13.08 46.54
C GLY A 528 -0.63 13.00 45.63
N GLU A 529 -1.40 11.92 45.74
CA GLU A 529 -2.58 11.69 44.90
C GLU A 529 -3.53 12.91 44.92
N GLY A 530 -3.85 13.44 43.74
CA GLY A 530 -4.70 14.62 43.59
C GLY A 530 -4.01 15.96 43.84
N SER A 531 -2.68 16.02 44.02
CA SER A 531 -1.97 17.29 44.24
C SER A 531 -2.19 18.28 43.10
N MET A 532 -2.17 17.84 41.84
CA MET A 532 -2.41 18.76 40.71
C MET A 532 -3.88 19.17 40.61
N ARG A 533 -4.81 18.35 41.10
CA ARG A 533 -6.23 18.72 41.22
C ARG A 533 -6.41 19.92 42.15
N VAL A 534 -5.76 19.87 43.32
CA VAL A 534 -5.79 20.95 44.32
C VAL A 534 -5.12 22.22 43.78
N GLN A 535 -3.96 22.10 43.13
CA GLN A 535 -3.26 23.24 42.51
C GLN A 535 -4.14 23.91 41.44
N LEU A 536 -4.74 23.11 40.55
CA LEU A 536 -5.61 23.60 39.48
C LEU A 536 -6.85 24.32 40.02
N ALA A 537 -7.51 23.73 41.03
CA ALA A 537 -8.65 24.35 41.71
C ALA A 537 -8.29 25.70 42.36
N CYS A 538 -7.13 25.78 43.02
CA CYS A 538 -6.62 27.00 43.62
C CYS A 538 -6.33 28.09 42.58
N LEU A 539 -5.68 27.74 41.46
CA LEU A 539 -5.38 28.66 40.36
C LEU A 539 -6.66 29.18 39.70
N GLN A 540 -7.66 28.32 39.49
CA GLN A 540 -8.94 28.72 38.92
C GLN A 540 -9.73 29.66 39.85
N ALA A 541 -9.65 29.47 41.17
CA ALA A 541 -10.37 30.27 42.15
C ALA A 541 -9.73 31.65 42.41
N ASN A 542 -8.38 31.71 42.50
CA ASN A 542 -7.68 32.90 42.96
C ASN A 542 -6.95 33.65 41.83
N TYR A 543 -6.65 32.97 40.73
CA TYR A 543 -5.86 33.51 39.62
C TYR A 543 -6.56 33.29 38.27
N ARG A 544 -7.90 33.37 38.28
CA ARG A 544 -8.76 33.08 37.13
C ARG A 544 -8.39 33.86 35.87
N ASN A 545 -7.86 35.06 36.00
CA ASN A 545 -7.53 35.96 34.89
C ASN A 545 -6.08 35.79 34.38
N LYS A 546 -5.23 34.99 35.04
CA LYS A 546 -3.86 34.73 34.54
C LYS A 546 -3.94 34.01 33.20
N ALA A 547 -3.15 34.45 32.22
CA ALA A 547 -3.12 33.82 30.90
C ALA A 547 -2.73 32.34 30.97
N THR A 548 -1.80 32.00 31.87
CA THR A 548 -1.25 30.66 32.06
C THR A 548 -1.32 30.23 33.52
N TRP A 549 -1.59 28.94 33.75
CA TRP A 549 -1.56 28.27 35.05
C TRP A 549 -0.45 27.22 35.03
N ASN A 550 0.45 27.23 36.00
CA ASN A 550 1.55 26.27 36.07
C ASN A 550 1.25 25.29 37.20
N LEU A 551 1.22 24.00 36.88
CA LEU A 551 1.07 22.92 37.83
C LEU A 551 2.40 22.18 37.98
N GLU A 552 2.69 21.73 39.18
CA GLU A 552 3.94 21.10 39.56
C GLU A 552 3.64 19.71 40.15
N PRO A 553 3.84 18.62 39.39
CA PRO A 553 3.39 17.29 39.79
C PRO A 553 4.02 16.82 41.11
N HIS A 554 5.31 17.08 41.30
CA HIS A 554 6.08 16.63 42.46
C HIS A 554 5.63 17.21 43.80
N ARG A 555 4.72 18.19 43.83
CA ARG A 555 4.23 18.80 45.07
C ARG A 555 3.34 17.84 45.86
N PRO A 556 3.34 17.94 47.21
CA PRO A 556 2.47 17.12 48.05
C PRO A 556 0.99 17.49 47.87
N ALA A 557 0.11 16.55 48.21
CA ALA A 557 -1.32 16.85 48.35
C ALA A 557 -1.58 17.54 49.69
N VAL A 558 -2.27 18.69 49.65
CA VAL A 558 -2.62 19.49 50.85
C VAL A 558 -4.08 19.94 50.79
N SER A 559 -4.59 20.52 51.88
CA SER A 559 -5.93 21.13 51.89
C SER A 559 -6.04 22.35 50.96
N ALA A 560 -7.25 22.71 50.55
CA ALA A 560 -7.48 23.87 49.70
C ALA A 560 -7.04 25.18 50.38
N GLU A 561 -7.22 25.29 51.69
CA GLU A 561 -6.78 26.42 52.50
C GLU A 561 -5.26 26.56 52.49
N GLN A 562 -4.55 25.43 52.66
CA GLN A 562 -3.08 25.41 52.65
C GLN A 562 -2.52 25.73 51.27
N ALA A 563 -3.08 25.14 50.20
CA ALA A 563 -2.68 25.47 48.84
C ALA A 563 -2.84 26.97 48.54
N LYS A 564 -3.94 27.59 48.99
CA LYS A 564 -4.14 29.03 48.85
C LYS A 564 -3.10 29.85 49.63
N ALA A 565 -2.81 29.46 50.87
CA ALA A 565 -1.82 30.14 51.71
C ALA A 565 -0.41 30.09 51.09
N GLN A 566 -0.09 29.04 50.34
CA GLN A 566 1.19 28.83 49.67
C GLN A 566 1.19 29.25 48.19
N GLY A 567 0.24 30.08 47.75
CA GLY A 567 0.24 30.64 46.39
C GLY A 567 -0.11 29.65 45.28
N CYS A 568 -0.87 28.60 45.62
CA CYS A 568 -1.35 27.51 44.78
C CYS A 568 -0.32 26.45 44.33
N ASN A 569 0.97 26.57 44.71
CA ASN A 569 1.99 25.55 44.50
C ASN A 569 2.56 25.15 45.87
N PRO A 570 1.95 24.17 46.56
CA PRO A 570 2.27 23.89 47.95
C PRO A 570 3.65 23.26 48.09
N THR A 571 4.44 23.71 49.06
CA THR A 571 5.78 23.18 49.41
C THR A 571 5.70 22.17 50.52
#